data_AF-A0A1E2VB98-F1
#
_entry.id   AF-A0A1E2VB98-F1
#
_cell.length_a   1.000
_cell.length_b   1.000
_cell.length_c   1.000
_cell.angle_alpha   90.00
_cell.angle_beta   90.00
_cell.angle_gamma   90.00
#
_symmetry.space_group_name_H-M   'P 1'
#
loop_
_entity.id
_entity.type
_entity.pdbx_description
1 polymer ?
#
loop_
_entity_poly.entity_id
_entity_poly.type
_entity_poly.pdbx_seq_one_letter_code
_entity_poly.pdbx_strand_id
1 'polypeptide(L)'
;MFQWKRAILAGNKAFDQQDFAQAERHYQKARLEAERQLRNPRADWDATIAALVISYQNRAQIYLNQAQYQPAIDIYWQLYRNLSQASYADWVSMEDQQRLKTIYRRLGSELMNALPREHQIFRQARPLIHALMHQDNNLDALAVAH
;
A
#
# COMPACT_ATOMS: atom_id res chain seq x y z
N MET A 1 -16.59 -5.66 -15.50
CA MET A 1 -15.41 -5.96 -14.65
C MET A 1 -14.53 -4.71 -14.57
N PHE A 2 -14.20 -4.22 -13.38
CA PHE A 2 -13.34 -3.03 -13.20
C PHE A 2 -11.96 -3.23 -13.84
N GLN A 3 -11.39 -2.17 -14.44
CA GLN A 3 -10.12 -2.27 -15.17
C GLN A 3 -8.96 -2.67 -14.25
N TRP A 4 -8.94 -2.17 -13.02
CA TRP A 4 -7.94 -2.56 -12.01
C TRP A 4 -7.96 -4.06 -11.71
N LYS A 5 -9.14 -4.71 -11.64
CA LYS A 5 -9.24 -6.17 -11.39
C LYS A 5 -8.59 -6.97 -12.51
N ARG A 6 -8.78 -6.56 -13.76
CA ARG A 6 -8.12 -7.19 -14.93
C ARG A 6 -6.61 -7.04 -14.86
N ALA A 7 -6.13 -5.86 -14.47
CA ALA A 7 -4.72 -5.61 -14.27
C ALA A 7 -4.13 -6.46 -13.14
N ILE A 8 -4.80 -6.58 -11.99
CA ILE A 8 -4.39 -7.47 -10.90
C ILE A 8 -4.31 -8.92 -11.37
N LEU A 9 -5.33 -9.44 -12.05
CA LEU A 9 -5.31 -10.83 -12.53
C LEU A 9 -4.17 -11.09 -13.53
N ALA A 10 -3.92 -10.16 -14.44
CA ALA A 10 -2.79 -10.27 -15.36
C ALA A 10 -1.44 -10.20 -14.63
N GLY A 11 -1.33 -9.35 -13.61
CA GLY A 11 -0.15 -9.25 -12.76
C GLY A 11 0.10 -10.53 -11.96
N ASN A 12 -0.94 -11.11 -11.36
CA ASN A 12 -0.85 -12.38 -10.63
C ASN A 12 -0.39 -13.50 -11.56
N LYS A 13 -0.95 -13.58 -12.76
CA LYS A 13 -0.51 -14.57 -13.76
C LYS A 13 0.98 -14.42 -14.10
N ALA A 14 1.45 -13.20 -14.32
CA ALA A 14 2.88 -12.94 -14.59
C ALA A 14 3.76 -13.26 -13.37
N PHE A 15 3.27 -12.96 -12.16
CA PHE A 15 3.96 -13.27 -10.91
C PHE A 15 4.12 -14.77 -10.70
N ASP A 16 3.06 -15.56 -10.95
CA ASP A 16 3.09 -17.02 -10.87
C ASP A 16 4.07 -17.63 -11.89
N GLN A 17 4.27 -16.94 -13.01
CA GLN A 17 5.26 -17.28 -14.03
C GLN A 17 6.67 -16.77 -13.71
N GLN A 18 6.86 -16.15 -12.54
CA GLN A 18 8.11 -15.50 -12.11
C GLN A 18 8.57 -14.36 -13.04
N ASP A 19 7.70 -13.87 -13.92
CA ASP A 19 7.93 -12.67 -14.72
C ASP A 19 7.59 -11.43 -13.88
N PHE A 20 8.47 -11.15 -12.94
CA PHE A 20 8.31 -10.04 -11.99
C PHE A 20 8.26 -8.67 -12.68
N ALA A 21 8.93 -8.52 -13.83
CA ALA A 21 8.90 -7.28 -14.60
C ALA A 21 7.50 -7.02 -15.19
N GLN A 22 6.86 -8.03 -15.76
CA GLN A 22 5.50 -7.91 -16.26
C GLN A 22 4.47 -7.81 -15.13
N ALA A 23 4.66 -8.56 -14.04
CA ALA A 23 3.82 -8.45 -12.85
C ALA A 23 3.79 -7.01 -12.31
N GLU A 24 4.98 -6.41 -12.14
CA GLU A 24 5.13 -5.03 -11.68
C GLU A 24 4.41 -4.04 -12.60
N ARG A 25 4.57 -4.16 -13.93
CA ARG A 25 3.86 -3.31 -14.91
C ARG A 25 2.34 -3.42 -14.78
N HIS A 26 1.82 -4.62 -14.55
CA HIS A 26 0.39 -4.83 -14.38
C HIS A 26 -0.13 -4.24 -13.07
N TYR A 27 0.57 -4.45 -11.95
CA TYR A 27 0.19 -3.86 -10.68
C TYR A 27 0.32 -2.33 -10.68
N GLN A 28 1.32 -1.77 -11.36
CA GLN A 28 1.46 -0.33 -11.56
C GLN A 28 0.26 0.28 -12.31
N LYS A 29 -0.28 -0.42 -13.31
CA LYS A 29 -1.50 0.02 -14.02
C LYS A 29 -2.70 0.07 -13.07
N ALA A 30 -2.90 -0.98 -12.26
CA ALA A 30 -3.96 -1.02 -11.26
C ALA A 30 -3.81 0.13 -10.23
N ARG A 31 -2.59 0.37 -9.77
CA ARG A 31 -2.24 1.46 -8.84
C ARG A 31 -2.61 2.82 -9.41
N LEU A 32 -2.16 3.15 -10.62
CA LEU A 32 -2.39 4.46 -11.24
C LEU A 32 -3.90 4.73 -11.43
N GLU A 33 -4.66 3.69 -11.77
CA GLU A 33 -6.13 3.81 -11.87
C GLU A 33 -6.76 4.07 -10.50
N ALA A 34 -6.37 3.33 -9.47
CA ALA A 34 -6.87 3.50 -8.10
C ALA A 34 -6.51 4.87 -7.53
N GLU A 35 -5.27 5.34 -7.70
CA GLU A 35 -4.84 6.69 -7.29
C GLU A 35 -5.66 7.79 -7.98
N ARG A 36 -6.03 7.59 -9.25
CA ARG A 36 -6.91 8.53 -9.97
C ARG A 36 -8.32 8.51 -9.38
N GLN A 37 -8.86 7.34 -9.06
CA GLN A 37 -10.20 7.20 -8.46
C GLN A 37 -10.24 7.76 -7.03
N LEU A 38 -9.15 7.65 -6.27
CA LEU A 38 -9.04 8.16 -4.90
C LEU A 38 -9.23 9.68 -4.82
N ARG A 39 -8.89 10.41 -5.89
CA ARG A 39 -9.08 11.85 -6.01
C ARG A 39 -10.47 12.26 -6.54
N ASN A 40 -11.36 11.31 -6.79
CA ASN A 40 -12.69 11.56 -7.30
C ASN A 40 -13.75 11.32 -6.20
N PRO A 41 -14.44 12.35 -5.70
CA PRO A 41 -15.47 12.21 -4.67
C PRO A 41 -16.65 11.31 -5.05
N ARG A 42 -16.84 11.03 -6.35
CA ARG A 42 -17.89 10.16 -6.88
C ARG A 42 -17.43 8.73 -7.12
N ALA A 43 -16.17 8.42 -6.85
CA ALA A 43 -15.68 7.05 -6.97
C ALA A 43 -16.27 6.16 -5.88
N ASP A 44 -16.40 4.87 -6.18
CA ASP A 44 -16.66 3.85 -5.18
C ASP A 44 -15.43 3.76 -4.26
N TRP A 45 -15.55 4.31 -3.06
CA TRP A 45 -14.46 4.40 -2.09
C TRP A 45 -13.92 3.02 -1.72
N ASP A 46 -14.79 2.08 -1.39
CA ASP A 46 -14.39 0.73 -0.98
C ASP A 46 -13.65 0.01 -2.13
N ALA A 47 -14.18 0.08 -3.35
CA ALA A 47 -13.52 -0.51 -4.51
C ALA A 47 -12.17 0.16 -4.81
N THR A 48 -12.06 1.47 -4.62
CA THR A 48 -10.84 2.25 -4.84
C THR A 48 -9.77 1.89 -3.83
N ILE A 49 -10.11 1.86 -2.54
CA ILE A 49 -9.19 1.51 -1.46
C ILE A 49 -8.72 0.07 -1.60
N ALA A 50 -9.62 -0.87 -1.93
CA ALA A 50 -9.24 -2.25 -2.21
C ALA A 50 -8.27 -2.37 -3.39
N ALA A 51 -8.55 -1.68 -4.50
CA ALA A 51 -7.66 -1.66 -5.67
C ALA A 51 -6.28 -1.11 -5.32
N LEU A 52 -6.22 -0.03 -4.55
CA LEU A 52 -4.98 0.60 -4.12
C LEU A 52 -4.17 -0.35 -3.23
N VAL A 53 -4.77 -0.84 -2.14
CA VAL A 53 -4.11 -1.74 -1.18
C VAL A 53 -3.55 -2.98 -1.87
N ILE A 54 -4.37 -3.67 -2.67
CA ILE A 54 -3.95 -4.89 -3.38
C ILE A 54 -2.82 -4.58 -4.37
N SER A 55 -2.92 -3.48 -5.13
CA SER A 55 -1.87 -3.12 -6.09
C SER A 55 -0.54 -2.85 -5.40
N TYR A 56 -0.54 -2.19 -4.25
CA TYR A 56 0.67 -1.90 -3.48
C TYR A 56 1.25 -3.16 -2.82
N GLN A 57 0.42 -3.99 -2.18
CA GLN A 57 0.85 -5.26 -1.56
C GLN A 57 1.48 -6.19 -2.59
N ASN A 58 0.84 -6.35 -3.75
CA ASN A 58 1.33 -7.23 -4.80
C ASN A 58 2.68 -6.74 -5.37
N ARG A 59 2.89 -5.43 -5.48
CA ARG A 59 4.19 -4.86 -5.86
C ARG A 59 5.23 -5.09 -4.76
N ALA A 60 4.90 -4.81 -3.50
CA ALA A 60 5.81 -5.06 -2.39
C ALA A 60 6.24 -6.54 -2.34
N GLN A 61 5.31 -7.46 -2.61
CA GLN A 61 5.58 -8.90 -2.63
C GLN A 61 6.63 -9.30 -3.69
N ILE A 62 6.66 -8.63 -4.84
CA ILE A 62 7.71 -8.84 -5.86
C ILE A 62 9.09 -8.60 -5.26
N TYR A 63 9.25 -7.51 -4.50
CA TYR A 63 10.51 -7.13 -3.89
C TYR A 63 10.85 -7.99 -2.68
N LEU A 64 9.86 -8.32 -1.84
CA LEU A 64 10.04 -9.22 -0.70
C LEU A 64 10.52 -10.61 -1.14
N ASN A 65 9.96 -11.15 -2.23
CA ASN A 65 10.39 -12.45 -2.80
C ASN A 65 11.84 -12.45 -3.28
N GLN A 66 12.38 -11.27 -3.61
CA GLN A 66 13.77 -11.09 -4.06
C GLN A 66 14.69 -10.62 -2.91
N ALA A 67 14.20 -10.66 -1.66
CA ALA A 67 14.88 -10.11 -0.47
C ALA A 67 15.28 -8.62 -0.61
N GLN A 68 14.62 -7.88 -1.51
CA GLN A 68 14.79 -6.45 -1.70
C GLN A 68 13.88 -5.70 -0.73
N TYR A 69 14.26 -5.68 0.55
CA TYR A 69 13.39 -5.18 1.61
C TYR A 69 13.17 -3.66 1.56
N GLN A 70 14.18 -2.86 1.19
CA GLN A 70 14.04 -1.41 1.15
C GLN A 70 13.00 -0.95 0.11
N PRO A 71 13.03 -1.42 -1.16
CA PRO A 71 11.98 -1.11 -2.11
C PRO A 71 10.57 -1.53 -1.64
N ALA A 72 10.44 -2.67 -0.96
CA ALA A 72 9.16 -3.09 -0.40
C ALA A 72 8.65 -2.09 0.66
N ILE A 73 9.52 -1.65 1.58
CA ILE A 73 9.20 -0.64 2.60
C ILE A 73 8.79 0.68 1.96
N ASP A 74 9.50 1.12 0.92
CA ASP A 74 9.20 2.37 0.21
C ASP A 74 7.80 2.33 -0.44
N ILE A 75 7.39 1.15 -0.93
CA ILE A 75 6.05 0.90 -1.47
C ILE A 75 4.99 1.02 -0.36
N TYR A 76 5.23 0.44 0.81
CA TYR A 76 4.32 0.62 1.96
C TYR A 76 4.25 2.08 2.42
N TRP A 77 5.35 2.83 2.41
CA TRP A 77 5.36 4.27 2.68
C TRP A 77 4.52 5.07 1.69
N GLN A 78 4.61 4.75 0.41
CA GLN A 78 3.78 5.38 -0.62
C GLN A 78 2.29 5.09 -0.41
N LEU A 79 1.93 3.83 -0.10
CA LEU A 79 0.55 3.47 0.23
C LEU A 79 0.04 4.25 1.45
N TYR A 80 0.83 4.30 2.52
CA TYR A 80 0.48 5.04 3.74
C TYR A 80 0.23 6.52 3.44
N ARG A 81 1.11 7.17 2.67
CA ARG A 81 0.95 8.58 2.29
C ARG A 81 -0.32 8.82 1.47
N ASN A 82 -0.61 7.98 0.48
CA ASN A 82 -1.81 8.11 -0.33
C ASN A 82 -3.10 7.96 0.49
N LEU A 83 -3.15 6.95 1.37
CA LEU A 83 -4.31 6.71 2.24
C LEU A 83 -4.47 7.82 3.29
N SER A 84 -3.36 8.30 3.85
CA SER A 84 -3.36 9.38 4.85
C SER A 84 -3.83 10.68 4.22
N GLN A 85 -3.30 11.05 3.05
CA GLN A 85 -3.79 12.23 2.33
C GLN A 85 -5.27 12.13 1.98
N ALA A 86 -5.76 10.96 1.59
CA ALA A 86 -7.16 10.78 1.25
C ALA A 86 -8.08 10.84 2.48
N SER A 87 -7.63 10.41 3.66
CA SER A 87 -8.46 10.44 4.88
C SER A 87 -8.82 11.85 5.35
N TYR A 88 -8.03 12.85 4.94
CA TYR A 88 -8.27 14.28 5.20
C TYR A 88 -9.21 14.95 4.20
N ALA A 89 -9.69 14.25 3.16
CA ALA A 89 -10.60 14.84 2.21
C ALA A 89 -12.01 15.00 2.80
N ASP A 90 -12.64 16.16 2.54
CA ASP A 90 -13.93 16.56 3.13
C ASP A 90 -15.10 15.59 2.82
N TRP A 91 -14.97 14.79 1.78
CA TRP A 91 -15.98 13.83 1.34
C TRP A 91 -15.81 12.43 1.94
N VAL A 92 -14.77 12.19 2.74
CA VAL A 92 -14.54 10.91 3.40
C VAL A 92 -15.34 10.86 4.70
N SER A 93 -16.20 9.86 4.82
CA SER A 93 -17.06 9.71 5.98
C SER A 93 -16.27 9.26 7.22
N MET A 94 -16.82 9.50 8.42
CA MET A 94 -16.25 8.94 9.66
C MET A 94 -16.18 7.41 9.64
N GLU A 95 -17.12 6.75 8.96
CA GLU A 95 -17.11 5.30 8.80
C GLU A 95 -15.91 4.86 7.95
N ASP A 96 -15.66 5.54 6.85
CA ASP A 96 -14.51 5.29 5.98
C ASP A 96 -13.18 5.55 6.68
N GLN A 97 -13.10 6.59 7.51
CA GLN A 97 -11.95 6.82 8.39
C GLN A 97 -11.74 5.65 9.35
N GLN A 98 -12.80 5.09 9.95
CA GLN A 98 -12.69 3.94 10.84
C GLN A 98 -12.29 2.65 10.09
N ARG A 99 -12.74 2.47 8.84
CA ARG A 99 -12.31 1.37 7.97
C ARG A 99 -10.82 1.49 7.63
N LEU A 100 -10.33 2.69 7.32
CA LEU A 100 -8.91 2.96 7.08
C LEU A 100 -8.03 2.56 8.29
N LYS A 101 -8.49 2.81 9.52
CA LYS A 101 -7.78 2.38 10.73
C LYS A 101 -7.57 0.87 10.81
N THR A 102 -8.53 0.09 10.31
CA THR A 102 -8.42 -1.38 10.25
C THR A 102 -7.45 -1.80 9.15
N ILE A 103 -7.47 -1.10 8.01
CA ILE A 103 -6.53 -1.32 6.91
C ILE A 103 -5.10 -1.02 7.36
N TYR A 104 -4.84 0.11 8.02
CA TYR A 104 -3.51 0.45 8.51
C TYR A 104 -2.94 -0.60 9.46
N ARG A 105 -3.73 -1.05 10.44
CA ARG A 105 -3.31 -2.12 11.36
C ARG A 105 -2.94 -3.40 10.61
N ARG A 106 -3.75 -3.80 9.63
CA ARG A 106 -3.48 -4.98 8.78
C ARG A 106 -2.16 -4.81 8.02
N LEU A 107 -1.94 -3.66 7.38
CA LEU A 107 -0.69 -3.37 6.65
C LEU A 107 0.52 -3.39 7.59
N GLY A 108 0.39 -2.84 8.80
CA GLY A 108 1.45 -2.84 9.81
C GLY A 108 1.81 -4.26 10.24
N SER A 109 0.81 -5.11 10.52
CA SER A 109 1.04 -6.52 10.85
C SER A 109 1.67 -7.30 9.70
N GLU A 110 1.21 -7.09 8.46
CA GLU A 110 1.77 -7.74 7.28
C GLU A 110 3.24 -7.37 7.08
N LEU A 111 3.57 -6.07 7.12
CA LEU A 111 4.95 -5.61 6.99
C LEU A 111 5.84 -6.15 8.10
N MET A 112 5.35 -6.16 9.35
CA MET A 112 6.08 -6.71 10.48
C MET A 112 6.37 -8.21 10.33
N ASN A 113 5.44 -8.97 9.75
CA ASN A 113 5.61 -10.40 9.51
C ASN A 113 6.50 -10.71 8.29
N ALA A 114 6.50 -9.83 7.29
CA ALA A 114 7.27 -10.00 6.07
C ALA A 114 8.76 -9.65 6.23
N LEU A 115 9.13 -8.84 7.23
CA LEU A 115 10.50 -8.40 7.44
C LEU A 115 11.24 -9.24 8.50
N PRO A 116 12.50 -9.64 8.25
CA PRO A 116 13.31 -10.35 9.23
C PRO A 116 13.67 -9.44 10.42
N ARG A 117 13.27 -9.84 11.64
CA ARG A 117 13.37 -9.02 12.88
C ARG A 117 14.79 -8.61 13.26
N GLU A 118 15.76 -9.47 12.98
CA GLU A 118 17.17 -9.27 13.33
C GLU A 118 17.91 -8.38 12.32
N HIS A 119 17.26 -8.09 11.19
CA HIS A 119 17.86 -7.34 10.11
C HIS A 119 17.77 -5.83 10.36
N GLN A 120 18.81 -5.07 9.99
CA GLN A 120 18.83 -3.60 10.08
C GLN A 120 17.61 -2.96 9.42
N ILE A 121 17.09 -3.59 8.35
CA ILE A 121 15.90 -3.13 7.65
C ILE A 121 14.64 -3.08 8.53
N PHE A 122 14.50 -4.00 9.50
CA PHE A 122 13.37 -3.97 10.42
C PHE A 122 13.39 -2.71 11.30
N ARG A 123 14.59 -2.28 11.72
CA ARG A 123 14.77 -1.02 12.44
C ARG A 123 14.38 0.19 11.59
N GLN A 124 14.69 0.16 10.29
CA GLN A 124 14.30 1.21 9.34
C GLN A 124 12.77 1.23 9.07
N ALA A 125 12.11 0.07 9.09
CA ALA A 125 10.66 -0.02 8.91
C ALA A 125 9.86 0.32 10.17
N ARG A 126 10.48 0.33 11.35
CA ARG A 126 9.82 0.53 12.64
C ARG A 126 8.96 1.80 12.72
N PRO A 127 9.40 2.98 12.22
CA PRO A 127 8.56 4.18 12.23
C PRO A 127 7.28 4.01 11.40
N LEU A 128 7.37 3.35 10.24
CA LEU A 128 6.21 3.06 9.40
C LEU A 128 5.26 2.08 10.08
N ILE A 129 5.79 0.98 10.63
CA ILE A 129 5.01 -0.02 11.36
C ILE A 129 4.30 0.65 12.54
N HIS A 130 4.99 1.55 13.27
CA HIS A 130 4.37 2.33 14.34
C HIS A 130 3.24 3.22 13.83
N ALA A 131 3.48 4.01 12.78
CA ALA A 131 2.46 4.88 12.19
C ALA A 131 1.21 4.10 11.74
N LEU A 132 1.42 2.94 11.09
CA LEU A 132 0.35 2.04 10.65
C LEU A 132 -0.43 1.42 11.81
N MET A 133 0.21 1.13 12.94
CA MET A 133 -0.45 0.49 14.09
C MET A 133 -1.11 1.49 15.05
N HIS A 134 -0.54 2.69 15.20
CA HIS A 134 -0.91 3.65 16.23
C HIS A 134 -1.55 4.94 15.71
N GLN A 135 -1.68 5.12 14.38
CA GLN A 135 -2.35 6.27 13.76
C GLN A 135 -1.71 7.61 14.13
N ASP A 136 -0.37 7.68 14.14
CA ASP A 136 0.32 8.97 14.10
C ASP A 136 0.13 9.57 12.69
N ASN A 137 -1.02 10.19 12.45
CA ASN A 137 -1.33 10.87 11.19
C ASN A 137 -0.47 12.13 10.97
N ASN A 138 0.54 12.37 11.82
CA ASN A 138 1.44 13.49 11.70
C ASN A 138 2.52 13.17 10.66
N LEU A 139 2.20 13.41 9.39
CA LEU A 139 3.15 13.27 8.27
C LEU A 139 4.44 14.08 8.51
N ASP A 140 4.35 15.18 9.26
CA ASP A 140 5.48 16.05 9.61
C ASP A 140 6.48 15.40 10.59
N ALA A 141 6.03 14.47 11.45
CA ALA A 141 6.92 13.76 12.37
C ALA A 141 7.76 12.68 11.66
N LEU A 142 7.36 12.26 10.46
CA LEU A 142 8.00 11.20 9.68
C LEU A 142 8.89 11.74 8.55
N ALA A 143 8.79 13.04 8.24
CA ALA A 143 9.58 13.73 7.22
C ALA A 143 11.04 14.00 7.63
N VAL A 144 11.43 13.76 8.88
CA VAL A 144 12.78 14.08 9.42
C VAL A 144 13.76 12.89 9.30
N ALA A 145 13.36 11.77 8.69
CA ALA A 145 14.17 10.54 8.65
C ALA A 145 14.84 10.23 7.29
N HIS A 146 15.05 11.23 6.43
CA HIS A 146 15.83 11.08 5.20
C HIS A 146 17.12 11.90 5.24
#